data_AF-A0A946Y025-F1
#
_entry.id   AF-A0A946Y025-F1
#
_cell.length_a   1.000
_cell.length_b   1.000
_cell.length_c   1.000
_cell.angle_alpha   90.00
_cell.angle_beta   90.00
_cell.angle_gamma   90.00
#
_symmetry.space_group_name_H-M   'P 1'
#
loop_
_entity.id
_entity.type
_entity.pdbx_description
1 polymer ?
#
loop_
_entity_poly.entity_id
_entity_poly.type
_entity_poly.pdbx_seq_one_letter_code
_entity_poly.pdbx_strand_id
1 'polypeptide(L)'
;MPVTRHLPAGRALPLVLVFIGVCAFFTSEPVSAQKTGKPILHGKHWVAVTGKPLAATAGAMTFTRGGNAVDAACAMLAATSTMWDTLGWGGETQALVFNPKTGKVIGINALGVAPTGATADFFRKKGMVYPPEYGPLAAVTPGTPGGLMVMLAEYGKLSLAEVLAPAMQMAEGYPIERSQADNMERRRDVLA
;
A
#
# COMPACT_ATOMS: atom_id res chain seq x y z
N MET A 1 71.82 9.34 30.77
CA MET A 1 71.68 8.29 29.75
C MET A 1 70.19 8.01 29.51
N PRO A 2 69.57 8.53 28.44
CA PRO A 2 68.28 8.06 27.96
C PRO A 2 68.48 7.10 26.78
N VAL A 3 67.79 5.95 26.82
CA VAL A 3 67.82 4.92 25.77
C VAL A 3 66.79 5.28 24.70
N THR A 4 67.25 5.70 23.51
CA THR A 4 66.41 5.84 22.32
C THR A 4 66.13 4.47 21.71
N ARG A 5 64.88 4.00 21.77
CA ARG A 5 64.43 2.85 20.97
C ARG A 5 63.96 3.34 19.59
N HIS A 6 64.67 2.95 18.55
CA HIS A 6 64.21 3.07 17.17
C HIS A 6 63.06 2.10 16.91
N LEU A 7 61.92 2.61 16.46
CA LEU A 7 60.86 1.81 15.84
C LEU A 7 61.23 1.52 14.38
N PRO A 8 61.12 0.27 13.90
CA PRO A 8 61.46 -0.04 12.51
C PRO A 8 60.34 0.45 11.57
N ALA A 9 60.70 1.40 10.71
CA ALA A 9 59.93 1.79 9.54
C ALA A 9 59.99 0.64 8.51
N GLY A 10 58.97 -0.22 8.47
CA GLY A 10 58.99 -1.32 7.49
C GLY A 10 57.80 -2.27 7.43
N ARG A 11 56.72 -2.09 8.23
CA ARG A 11 55.60 -3.05 8.28
C ARG A 11 54.21 -2.50 7.94
N ALA A 12 54.08 -1.23 7.57
CA ALA A 12 52.78 -0.63 7.27
C ALA A 12 52.35 -0.79 5.79
N LEU A 13 53.30 -0.96 4.86
CA LEU A 13 53.00 -0.96 3.43
C LEU A 13 52.17 -2.17 2.92
N PRO A 14 52.39 -3.42 3.37
CA PRO A 14 51.60 -4.55 2.86
C PRO A 14 50.17 -4.57 3.41
N LEU A 15 49.94 -3.99 4.59
CA LEU A 15 48.61 -3.95 5.21
C LEU A 15 47.67 -2.94 4.52
N VAL A 16 48.22 -1.81 4.06
CA VAL A 16 47.47 -0.77 3.33
C VAL A 16 47.07 -1.25 1.93
N LEU A 17 47.94 -1.99 1.24
CA LEU A 17 47.65 -2.56 -0.08
C LEU A 17 46.57 -3.67 -0.02
N VAL A 18 46.57 -4.48 1.04
CA VAL A 18 45.51 -5.48 1.27
C VAL A 18 44.17 -4.80 1.56
N PHE A 19 44.15 -3.69 2.32
CA PHE A 19 42.92 -2.94 2.60
C PHE A 19 42.31 -2.27 1.35
N ILE A 20 43.15 -1.72 0.47
CA ILE A 20 42.68 -1.12 -0.80
C ILE A 20 42.16 -2.20 -1.75
N GLY A 21 42.80 -3.38 -1.78
CA GLY A 21 42.34 -4.53 -2.57
C GLY A 21 40.96 -5.03 -2.14
N VAL A 22 40.66 -5.09 -0.83
CA VAL A 22 39.36 -5.54 -0.31
C VAL A 22 38.23 -4.55 -0.62
N CYS A 23 38.50 -3.24 -0.63
CA CYS A 23 37.51 -2.24 -1.02
C CYS A 23 37.18 -2.27 -2.54
N ALA A 24 38.12 -2.69 -3.38
CA ALA A 24 37.89 -2.81 -4.83
C ALA A 24 37.02 -4.03 -5.22
N PHE A 25 36.80 -4.99 -4.31
CA PHE A 25 35.93 -6.15 -4.52
C PHE A 25 34.46 -5.90 -4.15
N PHE A 26 34.13 -4.76 -3.52
CA PHE A 26 32.75 -4.30 -3.43
C PHE A 26 32.38 -3.56 -4.72
N THR A 27 32.44 -4.27 -5.85
CA THR A 27 31.77 -3.83 -7.06
C THR A 27 30.28 -3.73 -6.73
N SER A 28 29.71 -2.54 -6.88
CA SER A 28 28.27 -2.34 -6.86
C SER A 28 27.64 -3.24 -7.91
N GLU A 29 27.11 -4.39 -7.48
CA GLU A 29 26.14 -5.12 -8.29
C GLU A 29 25.06 -4.10 -8.68
N PRO A 30 24.82 -3.86 -9.98
CA PRO A 30 23.71 -3.02 -10.37
C PRO A 30 22.47 -3.67 -9.77
N VAL A 31 21.75 -2.93 -8.92
CA VAL A 31 20.46 -3.38 -8.38
C VAL A 31 19.57 -3.66 -9.59
N SER A 32 19.48 -4.93 -9.95
CA SER A 32 18.62 -5.39 -11.03
C SER A 32 17.20 -5.16 -10.56
N ALA A 33 16.55 -4.13 -11.11
CA ALA A 33 15.16 -3.87 -10.82
C ALA A 33 14.37 -5.14 -11.12
N GLN A 34 13.64 -5.63 -10.13
CA GLN A 34 12.79 -6.82 -10.28
C GLN A 34 11.91 -6.62 -11.52
N LYS A 35 11.95 -7.57 -12.46
CA LYS A 35 11.11 -7.51 -13.66
C LYS A 35 9.64 -7.45 -13.22
N THR A 36 8.99 -6.32 -13.49
CA THR A 36 7.57 -6.14 -13.15
C THR A 36 6.73 -6.96 -14.11
N GLY A 37 5.74 -7.69 -13.60
CA GLY A 37 4.80 -8.46 -14.45
C GLY A 37 3.85 -7.58 -15.27
N LYS A 38 3.88 -6.25 -15.08
CA LYS A 38 3.08 -5.28 -15.83
C LYS A 38 3.97 -4.47 -16.77
N PRO A 39 3.51 -4.19 -18.02
CA PRO A 39 4.23 -3.34 -18.95
C PRO A 39 4.29 -1.89 -18.45
N ILE A 40 5.24 -1.12 -18.97
CA ILE A 40 5.29 0.33 -18.74
C ILE A 40 4.05 0.97 -19.37
N LEU A 41 3.35 1.79 -18.59
CA LEU A 41 2.21 2.57 -19.06
C LEU A 41 2.67 4.01 -19.31
N HIS A 42 2.33 4.55 -20.49
CA HIS A 42 2.55 5.93 -20.84
C HIS A 42 1.22 6.68 -20.85
N GLY A 43 1.16 7.84 -20.19
CA GLY A 43 -0.03 8.70 -20.16
C GLY A 43 0.37 10.16 -20.27
N LYS A 44 -0.31 10.92 -21.15
CA LYS A 44 -0.14 12.38 -21.28
C LYS A 44 -1.12 13.20 -20.45
N HIS A 45 -2.25 12.60 -20.07
CA HIS A 45 -3.36 13.30 -19.41
C HIS A 45 -3.66 12.74 -18.03
N TRP A 46 -3.67 11.42 -17.89
CA TRP A 46 -3.93 10.73 -16.64
C TRP A 46 -3.29 9.35 -16.69
N VAL A 47 -3.17 8.74 -15.51
CA VAL A 47 -2.79 7.33 -15.33
C VAL A 47 -3.57 6.79 -14.12
N ALA A 48 -4.06 5.55 -14.22
CA ALA A 48 -4.75 4.85 -13.14
C ALA A 48 -4.05 3.51 -12.91
N VAL A 49 -3.61 3.25 -11.67
CA VAL A 49 -2.82 2.05 -11.32
C VAL A 49 -3.29 1.48 -10.00
N THR A 50 -3.52 0.17 -9.98
CA THR A 50 -3.89 -0.60 -8.79
C THR A 50 -3.26 -2.00 -8.84
N GLY A 51 -3.33 -2.73 -7.72
CA GLY A 51 -3.06 -4.19 -7.70
C GLY A 51 -4.04 -4.97 -8.56
N LYS A 52 -5.31 -4.51 -8.64
CA LYS A 52 -6.44 -5.14 -9.31
C LYS A 52 -6.76 -4.55 -10.68
N PRO A 53 -6.44 -5.21 -11.82
CA PRO A 53 -6.62 -4.62 -13.15
C PRO A 53 -8.02 -4.07 -13.43
N LEU A 54 -9.07 -4.77 -13.00
CA LEU A 54 -10.46 -4.32 -13.16
C LEU A 54 -10.77 -3.04 -12.36
N ALA A 55 -10.15 -2.85 -11.19
CA ALA A 55 -10.26 -1.60 -10.45
C ALA A 55 -9.53 -0.46 -11.19
N ALA A 56 -8.36 -0.70 -11.78
CA ALA A 56 -7.69 0.31 -12.59
C ALA A 56 -8.54 0.73 -13.80
N THR A 57 -9.29 -0.21 -14.40
CA THR A 57 -10.29 0.10 -15.43
C THR A 57 -11.40 1.02 -14.92
N ALA A 58 -11.91 0.80 -13.70
CA ALA A 58 -12.88 1.71 -13.08
C ALA A 58 -12.33 3.14 -12.92
N GLY A 59 -11.07 3.29 -12.51
CA GLY A 59 -10.38 4.58 -12.45
C GLY A 59 -10.23 5.23 -13.83
N ALA A 60 -9.81 4.47 -14.83
CA ALA A 60 -9.69 4.95 -16.22
C ALA A 60 -11.04 5.44 -16.79
N MET A 61 -12.12 4.67 -16.58
CA MET A 61 -13.48 5.06 -16.98
C MET A 61 -13.99 6.30 -16.24
N THR A 62 -13.52 6.54 -15.03
CA THR A 62 -13.88 7.74 -14.28
C THR A 62 -13.31 9.00 -14.93
N PHE A 63 -12.08 8.94 -15.46
CA PHE A 63 -11.53 10.05 -16.24
C PHE A 63 -12.30 10.31 -17.53
N THR A 64 -12.80 9.28 -18.22
CA THR A 64 -13.59 9.47 -19.45
C THR A 64 -14.95 10.12 -19.19
N ARG A 65 -15.46 10.00 -17.96
CA ARG A 65 -16.67 10.68 -17.48
C ARG A 65 -16.43 12.10 -16.96
N GLY A 66 -15.21 12.63 -17.09
CA GLY A 66 -14.86 13.99 -16.64
C GLY A 66 -14.52 14.09 -15.16
N GLY A 67 -14.38 12.95 -14.46
CA GLY A 67 -13.88 12.88 -13.09
C GLY A 67 -12.41 13.32 -12.99
N ASN A 68 -12.01 13.72 -11.79
CA ASN A 68 -10.64 14.06 -11.45
C ASN A 68 -9.90 12.84 -10.84
N ALA A 69 -8.65 13.05 -10.43
CA ALA A 69 -7.83 11.99 -9.83
C ALA A 69 -8.40 11.43 -8.53
N VAL A 70 -9.12 12.24 -7.73
CA VAL A 70 -9.78 11.80 -6.50
C VAL A 70 -11.03 10.97 -6.82
N ASP A 71 -11.86 11.39 -7.78
CA ASP A 71 -13.00 10.60 -8.25
C ASP A 71 -12.51 9.22 -8.73
N ALA A 72 -11.47 9.20 -9.56
CA ALA A 72 -10.88 7.97 -10.07
C ALA A 72 -10.31 7.09 -8.94
N ALA A 73 -9.65 7.69 -7.94
CA ALA A 73 -9.16 6.96 -6.77
C ALA A 73 -10.30 6.35 -5.95
N CYS A 74 -11.40 7.08 -5.75
CA CYS A 74 -12.58 6.56 -5.06
C CYS A 74 -13.23 5.41 -5.83
N ALA A 75 -13.32 5.49 -7.17
CA ALA A 75 -13.85 4.41 -7.99
C ALA A 75 -12.94 3.16 -7.95
N MET A 76 -11.62 3.35 -7.99
CA MET A 76 -10.63 2.28 -7.84
C MET A 76 -10.73 1.60 -6.46
N LEU A 77 -10.86 2.39 -5.39
CA LEU A 77 -11.03 1.91 -4.02
C LEU A 77 -12.31 1.08 -3.86
N ALA A 78 -13.43 1.61 -4.35
CA ALA A 78 -14.72 0.94 -4.30
C ALA A 78 -14.72 -0.37 -5.09
N ALA A 79 -14.20 -0.36 -6.32
CA ALA A 79 -14.12 -1.55 -7.16
C ALA A 79 -13.19 -2.62 -6.55
N THR A 80 -12.02 -2.22 -6.03
CA THR A 80 -11.11 -3.15 -5.34
C THR A 80 -11.80 -3.80 -4.14
N SER A 81 -12.63 -3.07 -3.42
CA SER A 81 -13.35 -3.56 -2.25
C SER A 81 -14.46 -4.58 -2.56
N THR A 82 -14.71 -4.87 -3.84
CA THR A 82 -15.58 -5.98 -4.30
C THR A 82 -14.78 -7.24 -4.67
N MET A 83 -13.46 -7.15 -4.66
CA MET A 83 -12.54 -8.21 -5.06
C MET A 83 -11.79 -8.74 -3.84
N TRP A 84 -11.25 -9.95 -3.93
CA TRP A 84 -10.37 -10.45 -2.87
C TRP A 84 -9.06 -9.66 -2.86
N ASP A 85 -8.85 -8.84 -1.85
CA ASP A 85 -7.65 -8.04 -1.63
C ASP A 85 -7.45 -7.83 -0.12
N THR A 86 -6.29 -7.31 0.28
CA THR A 86 -6.10 -6.82 1.66
C THR A 86 -6.96 -5.57 1.92
N LEU A 87 -7.26 -4.82 0.85
CA LEU A 87 -8.16 -3.68 0.88
C LEU A 87 -9.64 -4.11 0.80
N GLY A 88 -10.49 -3.53 1.66
CA GLY A 88 -11.94 -3.77 1.60
C GLY A 88 -12.79 -2.78 2.38
N TRP A 89 -14.11 -2.90 2.24
CA TRP A 89 -15.09 -2.02 2.89
C TRP A 89 -15.08 -2.10 4.43
N GLY A 90 -14.69 -3.24 4.98
CA GLY A 90 -14.54 -3.44 6.43
C GLY A 90 -13.20 -2.95 7.00
N GLY A 91 -12.32 -2.40 6.16
CA GLY A 91 -10.96 -2.01 6.54
C GLY A 91 -10.78 -0.50 6.68
N GLU A 92 -9.56 -0.10 6.37
CA GLU A 92 -9.04 1.26 6.51
C GLU A 92 -8.48 1.80 5.21
N THR A 93 -8.44 3.12 5.09
CA THR A 93 -7.89 3.83 3.92
C THR A 93 -7.08 5.03 4.38
N GLN A 94 -5.89 5.19 3.81
CA GLN A 94 -5.11 6.42 3.95
C GLN A 94 -4.84 6.97 2.56
N ALA A 95 -5.05 8.27 2.38
CA ALA A 95 -4.86 8.91 1.09
C ALA A 95 -3.96 10.14 1.23
N LEU A 96 -3.11 10.34 0.23
CA LEU A 96 -2.37 11.57 0.01
C LEU A 96 -2.89 12.22 -1.27
N VAL A 97 -3.46 13.42 -1.12
CA VAL A 97 -4.03 14.19 -2.24
C VAL A 97 -3.20 15.45 -2.43
N PHE A 98 -2.53 15.56 -3.58
CA PHE A 98 -1.91 16.81 -3.97
C PHE A 98 -2.96 17.74 -4.58
N ASN A 99 -3.17 18.91 -3.99
CA ASN A 99 -4.04 19.95 -4.52
C ASN A 99 -3.20 20.94 -5.35
N PRO A 100 -3.30 20.92 -6.68
CA PRO A 100 -2.49 21.78 -7.54
C PRO A 100 -2.88 23.26 -7.45
N LYS A 101 -4.09 23.60 -7.00
CA LYS A 101 -4.53 24.99 -6.83
C LYS A 101 -3.86 25.65 -5.63
N THR A 102 -3.62 24.89 -4.57
CA THR A 102 -3.01 25.40 -3.33
C THR A 102 -1.55 25.00 -3.19
N GLY A 103 -1.04 24.09 -4.02
CA GLY A 103 0.32 23.53 -3.93
C GLY A 103 0.55 22.67 -2.67
N LYS A 104 -0.51 22.16 -2.03
CA LYS A 104 -0.42 21.43 -0.76
C LYS A 104 -0.68 19.95 -0.96
N VAL A 105 -0.03 19.12 -0.14
CA VAL A 105 -0.39 17.72 0.05
C VAL A 105 -1.31 17.61 1.25
N ILE A 106 -2.45 16.97 1.06
CA ILE A 106 -3.48 16.72 2.08
C ILE A 106 -3.42 15.24 2.43
N GLY A 107 -3.29 14.95 3.73
CA GLY A 107 -3.42 13.58 4.25
C GLY A 107 -4.83 13.34 4.76
N ILE A 108 -5.45 12.25 4.31
CA ILE A 108 -6.73 11.77 4.82
C ILE A 108 -6.45 10.47 5.57
N ASN A 109 -6.77 10.47 6.86
CA ASN A 109 -6.58 9.33 7.74
C ASN A 109 -7.94 8.67 8.04
N ALA A 110 -8.19 7.53 7.41
CA ALA A 110 -9.34 6.68 7.63
C ALA A 110 -8.90 5.29 8.14
N LEU A 111 -8.02 5.26 9.15
CA LEU A 111 -7.64 4.06 9.91
C LEU A 111 -8.79 3.49 10.77
N GLY A 112 -9.88 4.23 10.90
CA GLY A 112 -10.95 3.87 11.83
C GLY A 112 -10.60 4.19 13.28
N VAL A 113 -11.48 3.80 14.19
CA VAL A 113 -11.34 4.07 15.63
C VAL A 113 -11.65 2.80 16.41
N ALA A 114 -10.84 2.52 17.43
CA ALA A 114 -11.10 1.44 18.37
C ALA A 114 -12.47 1.66 19.05
N PRO A 115 -13.32 0.62 19.16
CA PRO A 115 -14.57 0.72 19.91
C PRO A 115 -14.32 1.19 21.34
N THR A 116 -15.26 1.94 21.94
CA THR A 116 -15.09 2.49 23.31
C THR A 116 -14.90 1.41 24.38
N GLY A 117 -15.36 0.18 24.14
CA GLY A 117 -15.15 -0.97 25.01
C GLY A 117 -13.79 -1.67 24.85
N ALA A 118 -13.02 -1.35 23.80
CA ALA A 118 -11.72 -1.95 23.50
C ALA A 118 -10.60 -1.29 24.33
N THR A 119 -10.75 -1.30 25.66
CA THR A 119 -9.78 -0.72 26.58
C THR A 119 -8.65 -1.69 26.90
N ALA A 120 -7.48 -1.19 27.30
CA ALA A 120 -6.37 -2.04 27.73
C ALA A 120 -6.78 -3.01 28.85
N ASP A 121 -7.62 -2.56 29.80
CA ASP A 121 -8.09 -3.38 30.91
C ASP A 121 -9.05 -4.49 30.45
N PHE A 122 -9.87 -4.25 29.43
CA PHE A 122 -10.71 -5.28 28.83
C PHE A 122 -9.86 -6.44 28.28
N PHE A 123 -8.79 -6.13 27.54
CA PHE A 123 -7.89 -7.15 27.00
C PHE A 123 -7.08 -7.86 28.09
N ARG A 124 -6.55 -7.13 29.09
CA ARG A 124 -5.84 -7.71 30.23
C ARG A 124 -6.71 -8.67 31.04
N LYS A 125 -7.98 -8.33 31.30
CA LYS A 125 -8.93 -9.21 32.00
C LYS A 125 -9.21 -10.51 31.24
N LYS A 126 -9.00 -10.54 29.93
CA LYS A 126 -9.07 -11.73 29.09
C LYS A 126 -7.73 -12.49 29.00
N GLY A 127 -6.72 -12.09 29.78
CA GLY A 127 -5.38 -12.69 29.74
C GLY A 127 -4.57 -12.32 28.50
N MET A 128 -4.96 -11.26 27.78
CA MET A 128 -4.29 -10.82 26.56
C MET A 128 -3.34 -9.66 26.84
N VAL A 129 -2.10 -9.77 26.35
CA VAL A 129 -1.10 -8.68 26.43
C VAL A 129 -1.36 -7.61 25.36
N TYR A 130 -1.81 -8.05 24.18
CA TYR A 130 -2.22 -7.20 23.05
C TYR A 130 -3.55 -7.71 22.48
N PRO A 131 -4.32 -6.87 21.75
CA PRO A 131 -5.44 -7.37 20.95
C PRO A 131 -4.99 -8.51 20.02
N PRO A 132 -5.86 -9.49 19.74
CA PRO A 132 -5.52 -10.59 18.86
C PRO A 132 -5.35 -10.12 17.40
N GLU A 133 -4.68 -10.93 16.58
CA GLU A 133 -4.50 -10.65 15.14
C GLU A 133 -5.79 -10.89 14.34
N TYR A 134 -6.60 -11.87 14.73
CA TYR A 134 -7.80 -12.29 14.01
C TYR A 134 -9.05 -12.24 14.88
N GLY A 135 -10.19 -12.16 14.21
CA GLY A 135 -11.51 -12.22 14.82
C GLY A 135 -12.05 -10.86 15.28
N PRO A 136 -13.27 -10.82 15.84
CA PRO A 136 -13.98 -9.56 16.11
C PRO A 136 -13.26 -8.62 17.08
N LEU A 137 -12.42 -9.16 17.98
CA LEU A 137 -11.66 -8.37 18.94
C LEU A 137 -10.44 -7.66 18.33
N ALA A 138 -10.04 -8.04 17.12
CA ALA A 138 -9.00 -7.37 16.34
C ALA A 138 -9.54 -6.16 15.57
N ALA A 139 -10.87 -6.06 15.41
CA ALA A 139 -11.50 -5.10 14.53
C ALA A 139 -11.59 -3.70 15.14
N VAL A 140 -11.41 -2.69 14.28
CA VAL A 140 -11.75 -1.28 14.54
C VAL A 140 -13.03 -0.91 13.79
N THR A 141 -13.59 0.26 14.10
CA THR A 141 -14.69 0.82 13.28
C THR A 141 -14.18 1.04 11.85
N PRO A 142 -14.78 0.43 10.81
CA PRO A 142 -14.26 0.53 9.44
C PRO A 142 -14.14 1.99 8.97
N GLY A 143 -12.95 2.35 8.50
CA GLY A 143 -12.64 3.71 8.04
C GLY A 143 -12.82 3.91 6.54
N THR A 144 -12.67 2.86 5.73
CA THR A 144 -12.72 2.95 4.25
C THR A 144 -13.98 3.67 3.70
N PRO A 145 -15.21 3.35 4.13
CA PRO A 145 -16.40 4.02 3.61
C PRO A 145 -16.40 5.52 3.93
N GLY A 146 -16.04 5.88 5.16
CA GLY A 146 -15.96 7.27 5.61
C GLY A 146 -14.85 8.04 4.87
N GLY A 147 -13.67 7.43 4.72
CA GLY A 147 -12.55 8.01 3.98
C GLY A 147 -12.91 8.30 2.53
N LEU A 148 -13.55 7.35 1.84
CA LEU A 148 -14.02 7.53 0.46
C LEU A 148 -15.03 8.68 0.36
N MET A 149 -16.03 8.72 1.24
CA MET A 149 -17.04 9.79 1.22
C MET A 149 -16.41 11.17 1.49
N VAL A 150 -15.46 11.26 2.42
CA VAL A 150 -14.74 12.52 2.71
C VAL A 150 -13.89 12.95 1.51
N MET A 151 -13.14 12.01 0.91
CA MET A 151 -12.37 12.28 -0.31
C MET A 151 -13.25 12.86 -1.42
N LEU A 152 -14.39 12.23 -1.65
CA LEU A 152 -15.31 12.64 -2.72
C LEU A 152 -16.01 13.97 -2.42
N ALA A 153 -16.49 14.16 -1.18
CA ALA A 153 -17.18 15.38 -0.79
C ALA A 153 -16.28 16.62 -0.87
N GLU A 154 -15.03 16.49 -0.43
CA GLU A 154 -14.11 17.64 -0.32
C GLU A 154 -13.35 17.90 -1.64
N TYR A 155 -13.05 16.85 -2.39
CA TYR A 155 -12.12 16.94 -3.54
C TYR A 155 -12.62 16.29 -4.82
N GLY A 156 -13.78 15.65 -4.81
CA GLY A 156 -14.40 15.04 -5.98
C GLY A 156 -15.09 16.05 -6.91
N LYS A 157 -15.53 15.55 -8.06
CA LYS A 157 -16.42 16.24 -8.99
C LYS A 157 -17.68 15.44 -9.30
N LEU A 158 -17.61 14.11 -9.20
CA LEU A 158 -18.72 13.23 -9.52
C LEU A 158 -19.54 12.92 -8.26
N SER A 159 -20.78 12.47 -8.47
CA SER A 159 -21.62 11.98 -7.38
C SER A 159 -21.12 10.64 -6.84
N LEU A 160 -21.50 10.34 -5.59
CA LEU A 160 -21.20 9.04 -4.99
C LEU A 160 -21.76 7.89 -5.83
N ALA A 161 -22.96 8.04 -6.39
CA ALA A 161 -23.57 7.03 -7.25
C ALA A 161 -22.73 6.75 -8.50
N GLU A 162 -22.22 7.79 -9.17
CA GLU A 162 -21.38 7.64 -10.36
C GLU A 162 -20.06 6.94 -10.06
N VAL A 163 -19.45 7.25 -8.92
CA VAL A 163 -18.17 6.68 -8.47
C VAL A 163 -18.33 5.24 -7.99
N LEU A 164 -19.45 4.90 -7.36
CA LEU A 164 -19.73 3.53 -6.90
C LEU A 164 -20.27 2.63 -8.01
N ALA A 165 -20.79 3.18 -9.11
CA ALA A 165 -21.39 2.39 -10.19
C ALA A 165 -20.49 1.24 -10.71
N PRO A 166 -19.18 1.42 -10.94
CA PRO A 166 -18.31 0.30 -11.34
C PRO A 166 -18.21 -0.79 -10.26
N ALA A 167 -18.15 -0.42 -8.99
CA ALA A 167 -18.11 -1.37 -7.89
C ALA A 167 -19.42 -2.17 -7.80
N MET A 168 -20.57 -1.52 -8.00
CA MET A 168 -21.87 -2.19 -8.05
C MET A 168 -21.93 -3.22 -9.19
N GLN A 169 -21.43 -2.87 -10.38
CA GLN A 169 -21.33 -3.81 -11.50
C GLN A 169 -20.42 -5.01 -11.17
N MET A 170 -19.27 -4.77 -10.57
CA MET A 170 -18.36 -5.86 -10.16
C MET A 170 -19.00 -6.76 -9.09
N ALA A 171 -19.82 -6.22 -8.21
CA ALA A 171 -20.52 -7.00 -7.19
C ALA A 171 -21.57 -7.97 -7.78
N GLU A 172 -22.09 -7.71 -8.98
CA GLU A 172 -22.94 -8.67 -9.71
C GLU A 172 -22.13 -9.87 -10.23
N GLY A 173 -20.82 -9.71 -10.38
CA GLY A 173 -19.89 -10.74 -10.80
C GLY A 173 -18.78 -10.16 -11.67
N TYR A 174 -17.61 -10.79 -11.62
CA TYR A 174 -16.46 -10.43 -12.44
C TYR A 174 -15.56 -11.64 -12.69
N PRO A 175 -14.76 -11.63 -13.78
CA PRO A 175 -13.75 -12.66 -14.00
C PRO A 175 -12.62 -12.52 -12.97
N ILE A 176 -12.49 -13.51 -12.09
CA ILE A 176 -11.48 -13.54 -11.03
C ILE A 176 -10.05 -13.61 -11.62
N GLU A 177 -9.08 -13.01 -10.94
CA GLU A 177 -7.69 -13.13 -11.37
C GLU A 177 -7.13 -14.53 -11.09
N ARG A 178 -6.20 -15.01 -11.94
CA ARG A 178 -5.51 -16.28 -11.74
C ARG A 178 -4.90 -16.41 -10.34
N SER A 179 -4.22 -15.37 -9.86
CA SER A 179 -3.60 -15.38 -8.54
C SER A 179 -4.61 -15.62 -7.42
N GLN A 180 -5.84 -15.15 -7.59
CA GLN A 180 -6.92 -15.38 -6.64
C GLN A 180 -7.49 -16.80 -6.76
N ALA A 181 -7.72 -17.28 -7.98
CA ALA A 181 -8.12 -18.67 -8.21
C ALA A 181 -7.12 -19.65 -7.58
N ASP A 182 -5.83 -19.42 -7.79
CA ASP A 182 -4.75 -20.22 -7.21
C ASP A 182 -4.74 -20.10 -5.66
N ASN A 183 -5.07 -18.94 -5.10
CA ASN A 183 -5.19 -18.75 -3.65
C ASN A 183 -6.33 -19.57 -3.07
N MET A 184 -7.49 -19.54 -3.70
CA MET A 184 -8.66 -20.31 -3.29
C MET A 184 -8.38 -21.81 -3.32
N GLU A 185 -7.72 -22.31 -4.38
CA GLU A 185 -7.32 -23.72 -4.47
C GLU A 185 -6.36 -24.12 -3.33
N ARG A 186 -5.34 -23.28 -3.05
CA ARG A 186 -4.42 -23.52 -1.92
C ARG A 186 -5.11 -23.51 -0.56
N ARG A 187 -6.23 -22.81 -0.44
CA ARG A 187 -6.97 -22.63 0.82
C ARG A 187 -8.29 -23.40 0.84
N ARG A 188 -8.50 -24.35 -0.08
CA ARG A 188 -9.76 -25.08 -0.21
C ARG A 188 -10.21 -25.74 1.11
N ASP A 189 -9.26 -26.23 1.92
CA ASP A 189 -9.55 -26.95 3.16
C ASP A 189 -10.13 -26.05 4.28
N VAL A 190 -9.99 -24.72 4.16
CA VAL A 190 -10.60 -23.74 5.08
C VAL A 190 -11.78 -22.98 4.48
N LEU A 191 -12.09 -23.23 3.20
CA LEU A 191 -13.20 -22.59 2.47
C LEU A 191 -14.41 -23.53 2.29
N ALA A 192 -14.21 -24.85 2.41
CA ALA A 192 -15.26 -25.87 2.39
C ALA A 192 -15.94 -26.00 3.75
#